data_AF-A0A529W413-F1
#
_entry.id   AF-A0A529W413-F1
#
_cell.length_a   1.000
_cell.length_b   1.000
_cell.length_c   1.000
_cell.angle_alpha   90.00
_cell.angle_beta   90.00
_cell.angle_gamma   90.00
#
_symmetry.space_group_name_H-M   'P 1'
#
loop_
_entity.id
_entity.type
_entity.pdbx_description
1 polymer ?
#
loop_
_entity_poly.entity_id
_entity_poly.type
_entity_poly.pdbx_seq_one_letter_code
_entity_poly.pdbx_strand_id
1 'polypeptide(L)'
;MAKAGKAKAAKPASATKATLTISSKNYSSWSLRGWLLCRMAGLEFEEKRVDIDDPEQRQELLLLSPSVLVPRLTHDGVTVWDTLAIAEYLAETMPGAGLLPAERVARAHCRAVSGEMHSGFHN
;
A
#
# COMPACT_ATOMS: atom_id res chain seq x y z
N MET A 1 3.84 23.80 44.69
CA MET A 1 4.33 22.52 44.13
C MET A 1 4.10 22.53 42.63
N ALA A 2 5.16 22.81 41.85
CA ALA A 2 5.11 22.89 40.40
C ALA A 2 5.05 21.47 39.79
N LYS A 3 4.12 21.22 38.87
CA LYS A 3 4.17 20.03 38.00
C LYS A 3 4.85 20.42 36.70
N ALA A 4 6.11 20.00 36.55
CA ALA A 4 6.85 20.06 35.31
C ALA A 4 6.20 19.08 34.30
N GLY A 5 5.53 19.62 33.28
CA GLY A 5 5.10 18.86 32.12
C GLY A 5 6.31 18.49 31.27
N LYS A 6 6.59 17.19 31.11
CA LYS A 6 7.65 16.70 30.23
C LYS A 6 7.38 17.17 28.80
N ALA A 7 8.33 17.92 28.23
CA ALA A 7 8.33 18.28 26.83
C ALA A 7 8.42 17.01 25.96
N LYS A 8 7.47 16.84 25.04
CA LYS A 8 7.50 15.76 24.04
C LYS A 8 8.51 16.17 22.97
N ALA A 9 9.59 15.42 22.82
CA ALA A 9 10.61 15.66 21.80
C ALA A 9 9.97 15.65 20.40
N ALA A 10 10.29 16.66 19.59
CA ALA A 10 9.86 16.76 18.20
C ALA A 10 10.63 15.75 17.33
N LYS A 11 9.90 14.99 16.48
CA LYS A 11 10.46 14.07 15.48
C LYS A 11 11.09 14.91 14.34
N PRO A 12 12.34 14.66 13.90
CA PRO A 12 12.95 15.46 12.85
C PRO A 12 12.29 15.19 11.49
N ALA A 13 12.23 16.24 10.66
CA ALA A 13 11.51 16.29 9.40
C ALA A 13 12.37 15.85 8.20
N SER A 14 11.83 14.96 7.37
CA SER A 14 11.69 15.10 5.92
C SER A 14 10.81 13.93 5.45
N ALA A 15 9.49 14.07 5.58
CA ALA A 15 8.57 13.00 5.24
C ALA A 15 8.35 13.01 3.73
N THR A 16 9.00 12.11 3.00
CA THR A 16 8.43 11.67 1.72
C THR A 16 7.07 11.08 2.05
N LYS A 17 6.04 11.82 1.66
CA LYS A 17 4.68 11.62 2.16
C LYS A 17 4.03 10.45 1.43
N ALA A 18 4.18 9.23 1.97
CA ALA A 18 3.54 8.06 1.41
C ALA A 18 2.01 8.26 1.39
N THR A 19 1.39 8.05 0.24
CA THR A 19 -0.07 8.14 0.08
C THR A 19 -0.58 6.87 -0.57
N LEU A 20 -1.52 6.20 0.08
CA LEU A 20 -2.23 5.07 -0.46
C LEU A 20 -3.63 5.52 -0.89
N THR A 21 -3.87 5.50 -2.21
CA THR A 21 -5.20 5.78 -2.77
C THR A 21 -6.03 4.50 -2.81
N ILE A 22 -7.22 4.50 -2.19
CA ILE A 22 -8.13 3.34 -2.08
C ILE A 22 -9.59 3.75 -2.25
N SER A 23 -10.46 2.83 -2.67
CA SER A 23 -11.92 3.08 -2.70
C SER A 23 -12.57 2.73 -1.36
N SER A 24 -12.57 1.44 -1.00
CA SER A 24 -13.17 0.96 0.24
C SER A 24 -12.41 -0.22 0.84
N LYS A 25 -12.17 -0.17 2.15
CA LYS A 25 -11.59 -1.29 2.92
C LYS A 25 -12.60 -2.39 3.22
N ASN A 26 -13.89 -2.10 3.10
CA ASN A 26 -14.97 -3.03 3.45
C ASN A 26 -15.58 -3.69 2.20
N TYR A 27 -15.62 -2.96 1.07
CA TYR A 27 -16.33 -3.40 -0.13
C TYR A 27 -15.41 -3.65 -1.33
N SER A 28 -14.11 -3.36 -1.21
CA SER A 28 -13.11 -3.68 -2.23
C SER A 28 -11.97 -4.47 -1.61
N SER A 29 -11.95 -5.78 -1.89
CA SER A 29 -10.89 -6.67 -1.39
C SER A 29 -9.50 -6.25 -1.90
N TRP A 30 -9.38 -5.66 -3.09
CA TRP A 30 -8.12 -5.10 -3.61
C TRP A 30 -7.59 -3.93 -2.77
N SER A 31 -8.42 -2.92 -2.55
CA SER A 31 -8.11 -1.79 -1.65
C SER A 31 -7.71 -2.26 -0.25
N LEU A 32 -8.41 -3.24 0.32
CA LEU A 32 -8.07 -3.80 1.63
C LEU A 32 -6.69 -4.48 1.62
N ARG A 33 -6.38 -5.28 0.59
CA ARG A 33 -5.08 -5.94 0.45
C ARG A 33 -3.94 -4.92 0.39
N GLY A 34 -4.06 -3.88 -0.44
CA GLY A 34 -3.05 -2.82 -0.53
C GLY A 34 -2.84 -2.10 0.81
N TRP A 35 -3.92 -1.83 1.54
CA TRP A 35 -3.86 -1.24 2.88
C TRP A 35 -3.15 -2.15 3.89
N LEU A 36 -3.51 -3.44 3.94
CA LEU A 36 -2.89 -4.41 4.83
C LEU A 36 -1.40 -4.56 4.55
N LEU A 37 -0.99 -4.63 3.28
CA LEU A 37 0.41 -4.71 2.88
C LEU A 37 1.22 -3.52 3.42
N CYS A 38 0.73 -2.28 3.23
CA CYS A 38 1.41 -1.09 3.74
C CYS A 38 1.50 -1.10 5.28
N ARG A 39 0.45 -1.55 5.97
CA ARG A 39 0.43 -1.66 7.44
C ARG A 39 1.39 -2.73 7.95
N MET A 40 1.43 -3.89 7.31
CA MET A 40 2.34 -5.00 7.64
C MET A 40 3.79 -4.64 7.37
N ALA A 41 4.05 -3.82 6.34
CA ALA A 41 5.37 -3.29 6.04
C ALA A 41 5.88 -2.29 7.10
N GLY A 42 5.00 -1.79 7.97
CA GLY A 42 5.33 -0.73 8.92
C GLY A 42 5.44 0.66 8.27
N LEU A 43 4.89 0.84 7.07
CA LEU A 43 4.89 2.12 6.37
C LEU A 43 3.96 3.12 7.07
N GLU A 44 4.48 4.31 7.37
CA GLU A 44 3.66 5.47 7.73
C GLU A 44 3.12 6.09 6.43
N PHE A 45 1.81 6.06 6.21
CA PHE A 45 1.18 6.60 5.00
C PHE A 45 -0.16 7.27 5.30
N GLU A 46 -0.57 8.18 4.42
CA GLU A 46 -1.92 8.75 4.40
C GLU A 46 -2.86 7.97 3.48
N GLU A 47 -4.10 7.76 3.90
CA GLU A 47 -5.15 7.17 3.08
C GLU A 47 -5.88 8.26 2.28
N LYS A 48 -5.78 8.23 0.94
CA LYS A 48 -6.65 9.04 0.06
C LYS A 48 -7.81 8.14 -0.40
N ARG A 49 -9.03 8.44 0.06
CA ARG A 49 -10.21 7.74 -0.44
C ARG A 49 -10.67 8.35 -1.76
N VAL A 50 -11.08 7.50 -2.68
CA VAL A 50 -11.75 7.88 -3.92
C VAL A 50 -13.15 7.28 -3.92
N ASP A 51 -14.14 8.13 -4.18
CA ASP A 51 -15.49 7.69 -4.48
C ASP A 51 -15.53 7.26 -5.95
N ILE A 52 -15.86 5.99 -6.20
CA ILE A 52 -15.88 5.45 -7.56
C ILE A 52 -17.21 5.74 -8.26
N ASP A 53 -18.24 6.08 -7.49
CA ASP A 53 -19.57 6.44 -7.98
C ASP A 53 -19.65 7.93 -8.35
N ASP A 54 -18.68 8.73 -7.88
CA ASP A 54 -18.47 10.13 -8.30
C ASP A 54 -17.77 10.19 -9.68
N PRO A 55 -18.44 10.71 -10.72
CA PRO A 55 -17.88 10.81 -12.06
C PRO A 55 -16.60 11.65 -12.15
N GLU A 56 -16.45 12.70 -11.33
CA GLU A 56 -15.27 13.58 -11.36
C GLU A 56 -14.06 12.86 -10.75
N GLN A 57 -14.24 12.17 -9.63
CA GLN A 57 -13.17 11.37 -9.01
C GLN A 57 -12.80 10.15 -9.86
N ARG A 58 -13.77 9.55 -10.56
CA ARG A 58 -13.52 8.49 -11.54
C ARG A 58 -12.69 8.99 -12.72
N GLN A 59 -12.93 10.21 -13.18
CA GLN A 59 -12.09 10.87 -14.20
C GLN A 59 -10.69 11.21 -13.66
N GLU A 60 -10.56 11.67 -12.42
CA GLU A 60 -9.26 11.87 -11.78
C GLU A 60 -8.48 10.54 -11.70
N LEU A 61 -9.12 9.44 -11.32
CA LEU A 61 -8.53 8.09 -11.32
C LEU A 61 -8.01 7.65 -12.70
N LEU A 62 -8.74 7.98 -13.77
CA LEU A 62 -8.34 7.73 -15.17
C LEU A 62 -7.06 8.49 -15.55
N LEU A 63 -6.89 9.71 -15.04
CA LEU A 63 -5.69 10.51 -15.27
C LEU A 63 -4.49 10.07 -14.40
N LEU A 64 -4.77 9.35 -13.32
CA LEU A 64 -3.82 8.98 -12.28
C LEU A 64 -3.18 7.60 -12.46
N SER A 65 -3.79 6.71 -13.26
CA SER A 65 -3.20 5.43 -13.66
C SER A 65 -3.81 4.94 -14.98
N PRO A 66 -3.04 4.31 -15.88
CA PRO A 66 -3.54 3.82 -17.16
C PRO A 66 -4.68 2.80 -17.02
N SER A 67 -4.73 2.10 -15.89
CA SER A 67 -5.69 1.03 -15.62
C SER A 67 -6.90 1.48 -14.78
N VAL A 68 -6.90 2.70 -14.21
CA VAL A 68 -7.96 3.20 -13.31
C VAL A 68 -8.15 2.34 -12.06
N LEU A 69 -7.09 1.68 -11.58
CA LEU A 69 -7.19 0.70 -10.51
C LEU A 69 -6.66 1.26 -9.18
N VAL A 70 -7.50 1.17 -8.15
CA VAL A 70 -7.07 1.20 -6.76
C VAL A 70 -6.92 -0.24 -6.25
N PRO A 71 -5.95 -0.52 -5.36
CA PRO A 71 -5.10 0.42 -4.63
C PRO A 71 -3.92 0.96 -5.46
N ARG A 72 -3.49 2.17 -5.12
CA ARG A 72 -2.30 2.80 -5.69
C ARG A 72 -1.47 3.48 -4.61
N LEU A 73 -0.23 3.06 -4.45
CA LEU A 73 0.74 3.64 -3.53
C LEU A 73 1.58 4.69 -4.26
N THR A 74 1.76 5.85 -3.65
CA THR A 74 2.78 6.84 -4.02
C THR A 74 3.74 6.99 -2.86
N HIS A 75 5.02 6.66 -3.07
CA HIS A 75 6.05 6.69 -2.03
C HIS A 75 7.41 6.96 -2.68
N ASP A 76 8.20 7.87 -2.09
CA ASP A 76 9.53 8.26 -2.60
C ASP A 76 9.58 8.65 -4.09
N GLY A 77 8.55 9.34 -4.58
CA GLY A 77 8.46 9.75 -5.99
C GLY A 77 8.10 8.63 -6.97
N VAL A 78 7.89 7.41 -6.47
CA VAL A 78 7.41 6.26 -7.24
C VAL A 78 5.91 6.12 -7.07
N THR A 79 5.21 5.82 -8.16
CA THR A 79 3.79 5.43 -8.13
C THR A 79 3.68 3.96 -8.53
N VAL A 80 3.15 3.14 -7.62
CA VAL A 80 2.94 1.70 -7.80
C VAL A 80 1.45 1.41 -7.68
N TRP A 81 0.87 0.91 -8.77
CA TRP A 81 -0.47 0.36 -8.82
C TRP A 81 -0.36 -1.16 -8.95
N ASP A 82 -1.42 -1.86 -8.56
CA ASP A 82 -1.47 -3.32 -8.39
C ASP A 82 -1.02 -3.84 -7.01
N THR A 83 -1.77 -4.78 -6.44
CA THR A 83 -1.47 -5.31 -5.10
C THR A 83 -0.21 -6.16 -5.03
N LEU A 84 0.11 -6.95 -6.06
CA LEU A 84 1.35 -7.72 -6.07
C LEU A 84 2.55 -6.82 -6.29
N ALA A 85 2.43 -5.84 -7.20
CA ALA A 85 3.48 -4.86 -7.41
C ALA A 85 3.76 -4.04 -6.14
N ILE A 86 2.72 -3.62 -5.41
CA ILE A 86 2.87 -2.95 -4.11
C ILE A 86 3.57 -3.87 -3.09
N ALA A 87 3.22 -5.16 -3.04
CA ALA A 87 3.85 -6.11 -2.12
C ALA A 87 5.37 -6.25 -2.39
N GLU A 88 5.76 -6.40 -3.66
CA GLU A 88 7.16 -6.51 -4.07
C GLU A 88 7.92 -5.21 -3.80
N TYR A 89 7.33 -4.05 -4.14
CA TYR A 89 7.91 -2.74 -3.83
C TYR A 89 8.20 -2.56 -2.33
N LEU A 90 7.25 -2.96 -1.47
CA LEU A 90 7.42 -2.91 -0.02
C LEU A 90 8.46 -3.93 0.47
N ALA A 91 8.55 -5.11 -0.14
CA ALA A 91 9.59 -6.08 0.19
C ALA A 91 11.01 -5.57 -0.16
N GLU A 92 11.15 -4.80 -1.24
CA GLU A 92 12.42 -4.17 -1.64
C GLU A 92 12.80 -2.97 -0.76
N THR A 93 11.82 -2.10 -0.48
CA THR A 93 12.06 -0.85 0.27
C THR A 93 12.04 -1.03 1.78
N MET A 94 11.36 -2.07 2.27
CA MET A 94 11.19 -2.39 3.69
C MET A 94 11.53 -3.86 3.99
N PRO A 95 12.76 -4.32 3.67
CA PRO A 95 13.11 -5.74 3.79
C PRO A 95 12.99 -6.29 5.22
N GLY A 96 13.13 -5.42 6.23
CA GLY A 96 12.98 -5.79 7.64
C GLY A 96 11.54 -6.19 8.04
N ALA A 97 10.54 -5.87 7.22
CA ALA A 97 9.15 -6.26 7.48
C ALA A 97 8.89 -7.76 7.23
N GLY A 98 9.76 -8.45 6.50
CA GLY A 98 9.64 -9.89 6.27
C GLY A 98 8.36 -10.29 5.50
N LEU A 99 7.88 -9.44 4.58
CA LEU A 99 6.66 -9.69 3.79
C LEU A 99 6.78 -10.94 2.90
N LEU A 100 7.99 -11.26 2.46
CA LEU A 100 8.29 -12.45 1.68
C LEU A 100 9.29 -13.35 2.43
N PRO A 101 9.21 -14.67 2.26
CA PRO A 101 10.21 -15.59 2.83
C PRO A 101 11.63 -15.27 2.36
N ALA A 102 12.62 -15.41 3.24
CA ALA A 102 14.03 -15.25 2.88
C ALA A 102 14.57 -16.44 2.05
N GLU A 103 14.08 -17.65 2.32
CA GLU A 103 14.46 -18.86 1.59
C GLU A 103 13.85 -18.85 0.17
N ARG A 104 14.65 -19.26 -0.82
CA ARG A 104 14.33 -19.13 -2.25
C ARG A 104 13.12 -19.98 -2.64
N VAL A 105 13.06 -21.25 -2.23
CA VAL A 105 11.99 -22.18 -2.59
C VAL A 105 10.66 -21.73 -1.97
N ALA A 106 10.66 -21.37 -0.68
CA ALA A 106 9.50 -20.86 0.01
C ALA A 106 8.99 -19.54 -0.61
N ARG A 107 9.88 -18.62 -0.97
CA ARG A 107 9.50 -17.36 -1.64
C ARG A 107 8.93 -17.60 -3.04
N ALA A 108 9.51 -18.53 -3.80
CA ALA A 108 8.96 -18.90 -5.11
C ALA A 108 7.55 -19.47 -4.97
N HIS A 109 7.32 -20.34 -3.99
CA HIS A 109 5.99 -20.89 -3.72
C HIS A 109 4.98 -19.81 -3.27
N CYS A 110 5.41 -18.92 -2.37
CA CYS A 110 4.61 -17.77 -1.93
C CYS A 110 4.16 -16.89 -3.12
N ARG A 111 5.09 -16.58 -4.04
CA ARG A 111 4.79 -15.81 -5.26
C ARG A 111 3.83 -16.57 -6.19
N ALA A 112 3.99 -17.88 -6.35
CA ALA A 112 3.11 -18.68 -7.19
C ALA A 112 1.65 -18.64 -6.70
N VAL A 113 1.43 -18.92 -5.40
CA VAL A 113 0.09 -18.87 -4.79
C VAL A 113 -0.51 -17.47 -4.86
N SER A 114 0.31 -16.45 -4.59
CA SER A 114 -0.15 -15.05 -4.66
C SER A 114 -0.51 -14.65 -6.09
N GLY A 115 0.29 -15.07 -7.08
CA GLY A 115 0.06 -14.88 -8.50
C GLY A 115 -1.22 -15.54 -9.00
N GLU A 116 -1.45 -16.80 -8.60
CA GLU A 116 -2.67 -17.53 -8.93
C GLU A 116 -3.92 -16.80 -8.41
N MET A 117 -3.94 -16.45 -7.12
CA MET A 117 -5.02 -15.64 -6.52
C MET A 117 -5.22 -14.31 -7.26
N HIS A 118 -4.12 -13.67 -7.65
CA HIS A 118 -4.15 -12.36 -8.29
C HIS A 118 -4.70 -12.41 -9.71
N SER A 119 -4.30 -13.42 -10.48
CA SER A 119 -4.79 -13.65 -11.84
C SER A 119 -6.24 -14.15 -11.87
N GLY A 120 -6.71 -14.75 -10.78
CA GLY A 120 -8.01 -15.44 -10.72
C GLY A 120 -7.85 -16.95 -10.88
N PHE A 121 -8.73 -17.70 -10.21
CA PHE A 121 -8.79 -19.15 -10.33
C PHE A 121 -9.59 -19.51 -11.60
N HIS A 122 -8.87 -19.88 -12.65
CA HIS A 122 -9.46 -20.34 -13.90
C HIS A 122 -9.52 -21.87 -13.89
N ASN A 123 -10.66 -22.44 -14.29
CA ASN A 123 -10.87 -23.88 -14.48
C ASN A 123 -10.80 -24.24 -15.95
#